data_AF-A0A948PSK0-F1
#
_entry.id   AF-A0A948PSK0-F1
#
_cell.length_a   1.000
_cell.length_b   1.000
_cell.length_c   1.000
_cell.angle_alpha   90.00
_cell.angle_beta   90.00
_cell.angle_gamma   90.00
#
_symmetry.space_group_name_H-M   'P 1'
#
loop_
_entity.id
_entity.type
_entity.pdbx_description
1 polymer ?
#
loop_
_entity_poly.entity_id
_entity_poly.type
_entity_poly.pdbx_seq_one_letter_code
_entity_poly.pdbx_strand_id
1 'polypeptide(L)'
;IHWGYGLPIGGVCATDIENGGVVTPGGVGSDINCGVRLIRTNLRVSDVKNKMEELVSALFSTIPAGLGSKGDIRVIGKEEERVLLNGSEWAVKQGYGVQEDLEATEEGGCLDFANCS
;
A
#
# COMPACT_ATOMS: atom_id res chain seq x y z
N ILE A 1 -16.67 14.58 0.74
CA ILE A 1 -16.61 14.71 -0.74
C ILE A 1 -16.06 16.08 -1.10
N HIS A 2 -15.10 16.14 -2.01
CA HIS A 2 -14.56 17.39 -2.55
C HIS A 2 -14.10 17.23 -4.00
N TRP A 3 -13.67 18.33 -4.61
CA TRP A 3 -13.25 18.36 -6.02
C TRP A 3 -12.07 17.42 -6.30
N GLY A 4 -12.12 16.76 -7.46
CA GLY A 4 -11.12 15.81 -7.96
C GLY A 4 -11.05 15.84 -9.49
N TYR A 5 -10.15 15.05 -10.08
CA TYR A 5 -9.95 14.99 -11.53
C TYR A 5 -10.86 13.94 -12.17
N GLY A 6 -11.93 14.37 -12.83
CA GLY A 6 -12.95 13.47 -13.39
C GLY A 6 -14.05 13.19 -12.37
N LEU A 7 -13.81 12.29 -11.41
CA LEU A 7 -14.71 12.05 -10.28
C LEU A 7 -14.29 12.85 -9.04
N PRO A 8 -15.24 13.19 -8.12
CA PRO A 8 -14.89 13.80 -6.85
C PRO A 8 -14.16 12.81 -5.94
N ILE A 9 -13.23 13.32 -5.12
CA ILE A 9 -12.59 12.50 -4.08
C ILE A 9 -13.63 12.12 -3.03
N GLY A 10 -13.66 10.82 -2.69
CA GLY A 10 -14.70 10.19 -1.86
C GLY A 10 -15.96 9.80 -2.63
N GLY A 11 -15.96 9.87 -3.96
CA GLY A 11 -17.00 9.31 -4.81
C GLY A 11 -16.82 7.82 -5.05
N VAL A 12 -17.93 7.12 -5.26
CA VAL A 12 -17.96 5.71 -5.68
C VAL A 12 -18.88 5.60 -6.89
N CYS A 13 -18.45 4.90 -7.94
CA CYS A 13 -19.22 4.67 -9.15
C CYS A 13 -19.06 3.21 -9.56
N ALA A 14 -20.17 2.48 -9.65
CA ALA A 14 -20.20 1.13 -10.21
C ALA A 14 -20.68 1.20 -11.67
N THR A 15 -20.00 0.49 -12.57
CA THR A 15 -20.36 0.38 -13.97
C THR A 15 -20.60 -1.09 -14.33
N ASP A 16 -21.52 -1.33 -15.26
CA ASP A 16 -21.91 -2.69 -15.67
C ASP A 16 -21.11 -3.13 -16.90
N ILE A 17 -20.23 -4.09 -16.72
CA ILE A 17 -19.33 -4.62 -17.75
C ILE A 17 -20.13 -5.15 -18.96
N GLU A 18 -21.25 -5.83 -18.74
CA GLU A 18 -22.02 -6.49 -19.79
C GLU A 18 -22.90 -5.51 -20.58
N ASN A 19 -23.17 -4.33 -20.03
CA ASN A 19 -24.05 -3.32 -20.62
C ASN A 19 -23.31 -2.04 -21.05
N GLY A 20 -22.05 -2.18 -21.47
CA GLY A 20 -21.26 -1.08 -22.01
C GLY A 20 -20.71 -0.11 -20.95
N GLY A 21 -20.52 -0.61 -19.73
CA GLY A 21 -19.86 0.10 -18.64
C GLY A 21 -18.43 0.51 -19.01
N VAL A 22 -17.97 1.60 -18.40
CA VAL A 22 -16.66 2.20 -18.69
C VAL A 22 -15.77 2.19 -17.46
N VAL A 23 -14.45 2.20 -17.71
CA VAL A 23 -13.41 2.44 -16.71
C VAL A 23 -12.73 3.75 -17.04
N THR A 24 -12.44 4.56 -16.03
CA THR A 24 -11.70 5.81 -16.19
C THR A 24 -10.62 5.92 -15.12
N PRO A 25 -9.35 6.20 -15.48
CA PRO A 25 -8.28 6.41 -14.51
C PRO A 25 -8.61 7.52 -13.49
N GLY A 26 -9.33 8.57 -13.92
CA GLY A 26 -9.77 9.65 -13.03
C GLY A 26 -10.81 9.22 -11.99
N GLY A 27 -11.44 8.06 -12.18
CA GLY A 27 -12.34 7.47 -11.19
C GLY A 27 -11.62 6.67 -10.11
N VAL A 28 -10.37 6.24 -10.36
CA VAL A 28 -9.51 5.56 -9.39
C VAL A 28 -8.65 6.58 -8.65
N GLY A 29 -8.02 7.50 -9.38
CA GLY A 29 -7.09 8.50 -8.86
C GLY A 29 -5.65 8.28 -9.36
N SER A 30 -4.80 9.28 -9.18
CA SER A 30 -3.40 9.24 -9.65
C SER A 30 -2.51 8.38 -8.76
N ASP A 31 -2.74 8.39 -7.45
CA ASP A 31 -2.03 7.55 -6.48
C ASP A 31 -2.82 6.24 -6.32
N ILE A 32 -2.62 5.33 -7.28
CA ILE A 32 -3.34 4.06 -7.36
C ILE A 32 -2.97 3.21 -6.14
N ASN A 33 -4.00 2.66 -5.48
CA ASN A 33 -3.85 1.89 -4.24
C ASN A 33 -3.30 2.72 -3.06
N CYS A 34 -3.44 4.06 -3.08
CA CYS A 34 -3.26 4.85 -1.87
C CYS A 34 -4.18 4.29 -0.77
N GLY A 35 -3.59 3.82 0.33
CA GLY A 35 -4.28 2.99 1.28
C GLY A 35 -3.71 3.10 2.70
N VAL A 36 -4.28 2.32 3.60
CA VAL A 36 -3.91 2.34 5.02
C VAL A 36 -3.67 0.92 5.49
N ARG A 37 -2.57 0.70 6.21
CA ARG A 37 -2.33 -0.52 6.98
C ARG A 37 -2.33 -0.21 8.47
N LEU A 38 -3.05 -1.01 9.25
CA LEU A 38 -3.08 -0.92 10.70
C LEU A 38 -2.35 -2.12 11.31
N ILE A 39 -1.30 -1.84 12.09
CA ILE A 39 -0.57 -2.87 12.84
C ILE A 39 -0.96 -2.77 14.31
N ARG A 40 -1.36 -3.89 14.89
CA ARG A 40 -1.73 -3.99 16.31
C ARG A 40 -0.61 -4.61 17.11
N THR A 41 -0.32 -4.02 18.26
CA THR A 41 0.56 -4.62 19.28
C THR A 41 -0.26 -5.00 20.51
N ASN A 42 0.34 -5.74 21.43
CA ASN A 42 -0.26 -6.02 22.74
C ASN A 42 0.06 -4.93 23.78
N LEU A 43 0.76 -3.87 23.39
CA LEU A 43 1.13 -2.77 24.28
C LEU A 43 -0.09 -1.89 24.57
N ARG A 44 -0.19 -1.42 25.80
CA ARG A 44 -1.14 -0.42 26.24
C ARG A 44 -0.52 0.96 26.19
N VAL A 45 -1.36 1.99 26.25
CA VAL A 45 -0.92 3.39 26.32
C VAL A 45 0.08 3.61 27.46
N SER A 46 -0.14 2.98 28.62
CA SER A 46 0.77 3.05 29.77
C SER A 46 2.20 2.60 29.46
N ASP A 47 2.36 1.66 28.52
CA ASP A 47 3.64 1.03 28.22
C ASP A 47 4.49 1.91 27.28
N VAL A 48 3.81 2.73 26.46
CA VAL A 48 4.44 3.55 25.41
C VAL A 48 4.46 5.03 25.70
N LYS A 49 3.59 5.54 26.59
CA LYS A 49 3.40 6.99 26.81
C LYS A 49 4.70 7.73 27.11
N ASN A 50 5.56 7.14 27.95
CA ASN A 50 6.82 7.77 28.36
C ASN A 50 7.97 7.54 27.35
N LYS A 51 7.76 6.77 26.29
CA LYS A 51 8.74 6.47 25.25
C LYS A 51 8.30 6.98 23.87
N MET A 52 7.23 7.76 23.80
CA MET A 52 6.61 8.15 22.54
C MET A 52 7.58 8.91 21.63
N GLU A 53 8.34 9.84 22.19
CA GLU A 53 9.34 10.62 21.44
C GLU A 53 10.45 9.73 20.86
N GLU A 54 10.97 8.80 21.66
CA GLU A 54 12.00 7.85 21.24
C GLU A 54 11.48 6.92 20.14
N LEU A 55 10.26 6.40 20.30
CA LEU A 55 9.63 5.52 19.30
C LEU A 55 9.40 6.24 17.98
N VAL A 56 8.84 7.46 18.01
CA VAL A 56 8.62 8.26 16.80
C VAL A 56 9.94 8.61 16.12
N SER A 57 10.97 8.98 16.90
CA SER A 57 12.29 9.29 16.37
C SER A 57 12.93 8.07 15.70
N ALA A 58 12.83 6.89 16.33
CA ALA A 58 13.34 5.64 15.78
C ALA A 58 12.59 5.21 14.51
N LEU A 59 11.26 5.38 14.46
CA LEU A 59 10.48 5.11 13.26
C LEU A 59 10.88 6.05 12.13
N PHE A 60 11.02 7.35 12.41
CA PHE A 60 11.40 8.34 11.40
C PHE A 60 12.82 8.14 10.86
N SER A 61 13.77 7.70 11.69
CA SER A 61 15.13 7.41 11.24
C SER A 61 15.23 6.10 10.45
N THR A 62 14.31 5.15 10.69
CA THR A 62 14.32 3.82 10.06
C THR A 62 13.47 3.76 8.79
N ILE A 63 12.39 4.54 8.71
CA ILE A 63 11.44 4.51 7.58
C ILE A 63 11.69 5.75 6.71
N PRO A 64 12.23 5.60 5.48
CA PRO A 64 12.46 6.71 4.58
C PRO A 64 11.16 7.46 4.29
N ALA A 65 11.18 8.78 4.45
CA ALA A 65 10.04 9.65 4.16
C ALA A 65 10.50 10.94 3.45
N GLY A 66 9.61 11.51 2.63
CA GLY A 66 9.87 12.74 1.88
C GLY A 66 10.23 12.50 0.41
N LEU A 67 10.00 13.52 -0.42
CA LEU A 67 10.23 13.45 -1.86
C LEU A 67 11.71 13.18 -2.17
N GLY A 68 11.97 12.15 -2.98
CA GLY A 68 13.33 11.76 -3.37
C GLY A 68 14.10 10.95 -2.32
N SER A 69 13.50 10.65 -1.16
CA SER A 69 14.06 9.69 -0.20
C SER A 69 14.11 8.29 -0.81
N LYS A 70 15.08 7.46 -0.39
CA LYS A 70 15.27 6.10 -0.88
C LYS A 70 15.43 5.15 0.30
N GLY A 71 14.89 3.95 0.17
CA GLY A 71 15.13 2.87 1.12
C GLY A 71 16.38 2.06 0.80
N ASP A 72 16.79 1.24 1.77
CA ASP A 72 17.96 0.36 1.64
C ASP A 72 17.70 -0.83 0.69
N ILE A 73 16.43 -1.21 0.51
CA ILE A 73 16.01 -2.28 -0.39
C ILE A 73 16.10 -1.76 -1.83
N ARG A 74 17.02 -2.33 -2.61
CA ARG A 74 17.16 -2.02 -4.03
C ARG A 74 16.47 -3.08 -4.88
N VAL A 75 15.48 -2.64 -5.64
CA VAL A 75 14.71 -3.46 -6.58
C VAL A 75 14.93 -2.87 -7.97
N ILE A 76 15.45 -3.66 -8.91
CA ILE A 76 15.73 -3.20 -10.28
C ILE A 76 15.42 -4.28 -11.31
N GLY A 77 14.96 -3.87 -12.50
CA GLY A 77 14.73 -4.76 -13.64
C GLY A 77 13.74 -5.87 -13.30
N LYS A 78 14.16 -7.14 -13.46
CA LYS A 78 13.28 -8.30 -13.22
C LYS A 78 12.75 -8.40 -11.79
N GLU A 79 13.47 -7.87 -10.79
CA GLU A 79 12.94 -7.86 -9.42
C GLU A 79 11.80 -6.86 -9.28
N GLU A 80 11.83 -5.75 -10.01
CA GLU A 80 10.75 -4.75 -10.01
C GLU A 80 9.49 -5.33 -10.62
N GLU A 81 9.63 -6.04 -11.75
CA GLU A 81 8.53 -6.79 -12.34
C GLU A 81 7.94 -7.81 -11.36
N ARG A 82 8.77 -8.50 -10.57
CA ARG A 82 8.29 -9.44 -9.54
C ARG A 82 7.53 -8.72 -8.41
N VAL A 83 7.95 -7.53 -8.00
CA VAL A 83 7.19 -6.73 -7.02
C VAL A 83 5.83 -6.36 -7.60
N LEU A 84 5.78 -5.89 -8.85
CA LEU A 84 4.53 -5.50 -9.51
C LEU A 84 3.56 -6.68 -9.72
N LEU A 85 4.09 -7.87 -10.02
CA LEU A 85 3.28 -9.07 -10.29
C LEU A 85 2.86 -9.85 -9.03
N ASN A 86 3.62 -9.79 -7.95
CA ASN A 86 3.36 -10.59 -6.74
C ASN A 86 3.00 -9.74 -5.50
N GLY A 87 3.07 -8.41 -5.60
CA GLY A 87 2.70 -7.50 -4.52
C GLY A 87 3.38 -7.81 -3.18
N SER A 88 2.61 -7.83 -2.08
CA SER A 88 3.16 -8.11 -0.76
C SER A 88 3.67 -9.54 -0.57
N GLU A 89 3.26 -10.49 -1.41
CA GLU A 89 3.78 -11.85 -1.36
C GLU A 89 5.29 -11.87 -1.67
N TRP A 90 5.76 -11.02 -2.60
CA TRP A 90 7.19 -10.85 -2.84
C TRP A 90 7.91 -10.39 -1.57
N ALA A 91 7.35 -9.41 -0.86
CA ALA A 91 7.95 -8.86 0.36
C ALA A 91 8.11 -9.94 1.44
N VAL A 92 7.06 -10.74 1.70
CA VAL A 92 7.10 -11.84 2.65
C VAL A 92 8.13 -12.90 2.24
N LYS A 93 8.20 -13.26 0.95
CA LYS A 93 9.21 -14.20 0.43
C LYS A 93 10.65 -13.70 0.59
N GLN A 94 10.87 -12.38 0.61
CA GLN A 94 12.17 -11.76 0.91
C GLN A 94 12.45 -11.60 2.41
N GLY A 95 11.54 -12.05 3.29
CA GLY A 95 11.68 -11.96 4.74
C GLY A 95 11.14 -10.67 5.36
N TYR A 96 10.39 -9.87 4.61
CA TYR A 96 9.74 -8.65 5.09
C TYR A 96 8.28 -8.94 5.48
N GLY A 97 8.09 -9.39 6.71
CA GLY A 97 6.79 -9.76 7.26
C GLY A 97 6.62 -11.27 7.45
N VAL A 98 5.40 -11.68 7.71
CA VAL A 98 5.01 -13.08 7.94
C VAL A 98 3.85 -13.48 7.05
N GLN A 99 3.56 -14.77 6.96
CA GLN A 99 2.52 -15.29 6.07
C GLN A 99 1.13 -14.72 6.41
N GLU A 100 0.87 -14.53 7.70
CA GLU A 100 -0.38 -13.99 8.24
C GLU A 100 -0.63 -12.53 7.81
N ASP A 101 0.43 -11.79 7.43
CA ASP A 101 0.27 -10.42 6.91
C ASP A 101 -0.48 -10.42 5.58
N LEU A 102 -0.35 -11.47 4.77
CA LEU A 102 -1.08 -11.59 3.50
C LEU A 102 -2.57 -11.82 3.76
N GLU A 103 -2.91 -12.67 4.72
CA GLU A 103 -4.31 -12.94 5.11
C GLU A 103 -5.02 -11.68 5.64
N ALA A 104 -4.28 -10.77 6.27
CA ALA A 104 -4.79 -9.51 6.80
C ALA A 104 -4.75 -8.34 5.80
N THR A 105 -4.42 -8.60 4.53
CA THR A 105 -4.34 -7.58 3.47
C THR A 105 -5.43 -7.82 2.44
N GLU A 106 -6.10 -6.74 2.01
CA GLU A 106 -7.06 -6.78 0.90
C GLU A 106 -6.43 -7.43 -0.34
N GLU A 107 -7.16 -8.36 -0.98
CA GLU A 107 -6.68 -9.17 -2.11
C GLU A 107 -5.39 -9.97 -1.81
N GLY A 108 -5.08 -10.27 -0.55
CA GLY A 108 -3.79 -10.87 -0.18
C GLY A 108 -2.59 -9.96 -0.46
N GLY A 109 -2.86 -8.68 -0.77
CA GLY A 109 -1.92 -7.70 -1.28
C GLY A 109 -1.36 -8.01 -2.67
N CYS A 110 -2.12 -8.75 -3.49
CA CYS A 110 -1.76 -9.06 -4.88
C CYS A 110 -3.00 -9.16 -5.78
N LEU A 111 -3.08 -8.31 -6.82
CA LEU A 111 -4.11 -8.41 -7.85
C LEU A 111 -3.65 -9.38 -8.94
N ASP A 112 -4.43 -10.44 -9.18
CA ASP A 112 -4.08 -11.55 -10.09
C ASP A 112 -3.97 -11.15 -11.57
N PHE A 113 -4.60 -10.06 -11.96
CA PHE A 113 -4.60 -9.51 -13.31
C PHE A 113 -3.43 -8.56 -13.61
N ALA A 114 -2.53 -8.31 -12.64
CA ALA A 114 -1.37 -7.45 -12.86
C ALA A 114 -0.49 -7.98 -14.00
N ASN A 115 -0.04 -7.08 -14.88
CA ASN A 115 0.79 -7.42 -16.03
C ASN A 115 1.83 -6.33 -16.33
N CYS A 116 3.07 -6.73 -16.58
CA CYS A 116 4.22 -5.86 -16.88
C CYS A 116 4.73 -5.98 -18.33
N SER A 117 4.05 -6.77 -19.18
CA SER A 117 4.42 -7.04 -20.57
C SER A 117 4.12 -5.90 -21.54
#